data_AF-A0A1C5RKG3-F1
#
_entry.id   AF-A0A1C5RKG3-F1
#
_cell.length_a   1.000
_cell.length_b   1.000
_cell.length_c   1.000
_cell.angle_alpha   90.00
_cell.angle_beta   90.00
_cell.angle_gamma   90.00
#
_symmetry.space_group_name_H-M   'P 1'
#
loop_
_entity.id
_entity.type
_entity.pdbx_description
1 polymer ?
#
loop_
_entity_poly.entity_id
_entity_poly.type
_entity_poly.pdbx_seq_one_letter_code
_entity_poly.pdbx_strand_id
1 'polypeptide(L)'
;MLRFTRQHIKETAIILAIVIFIGTLCFLGYKRHIRDTINQAYDVTPISAIQLQLASSSKADKLMIVAHPDDEVLWGGGHLYDKGYLVVCVTNARNKVRSQEFKDVVTASGNECIMLEYPDKVRGKRDDWALVKDGIESDLEKIMTCKDWKLIAVHNQKGEYGHIHHVNVHNYVTEIYDKNDIQCDLYCFGKYYKASRLKVVGNTLPKISKERYEFKKKLADMYTSQKKTVDKLWHMAYYEDWTLYKRYSEHPEMKKQTATALGVAVNEAQ
;
A
#
# COMPACT_ATOMS: atom_id res chain seq x y z
N MET A 1 4.78 68.18 -3.38
CA MET A 1 5.86 67.66 -2.51
C MET A 1 5.26 67.11 -1.24
N LEU A 2 5.18 65.78 -1.07
CA LEU A 2 4.79 65.19 0.22
C LEU A 2 5.92 65.41 1.23
N ARG A 3 5.71 66.31 2.20
CA ARG A 3 6.61 66.48 3.35
C ARG A 3 6.34 65.34 4.34
N PHE A 4 7.08 64.24 4.21
CA PHE A 4 7.12 63.22 5.27
C PHE A 4 7.81 63.82 6.50
N THR A 5 7.08 63.93 7.61
CA THR A 5 7.65 64.32 8.91
C THR A 5 8.50 63.16 9.46
N ARG A 6 9.52 63.46 10.28
CA ARG A 6 10.31 62.42 10.99
C ARG A 6 9.43 61.44 11.77
N GLN A 7 8.24 61.87 12.19
CA GLN A 7 7.26 61.04 12.88
C GLN A 7 6.66 59.97 11.95
N HIS A 8 6.28 60.33 10.72
CA HIS A 8 5.76 59.36 9.74
C HIS A 8 6.80 58.30 9.36
N ILE A 9 8.08 58.65 9.30
CA ILE A 9 9.17 57.68 9.05
C ILE A 9 9.28 56.68 10.20
N LYS A 10 9.17 57.14 11.46
CA LYS A 10 9.19 56.28 12.65
C LYS A 10 7.97 55.34 12.71
N GLU A 11 6.78 55.87 12.48
CA GLU A 11 5.53 55.08 12.45
C GLU A 11 5.59 54.00 11.37
N THR A 12 6.06 54.35 10.17
CA THR A 12 6.23 53.39 9.06
C THR A 12 7.24 52.30 9.40
N ALA A 13 8.37 52.65 10.02
CA ALA A 13 9.39 51.69 10.44
C ALA A 13 8.87 50.72 11.51
N ILE A 14 8.06 51.21 12.47
CA ILE A 14 7.43 50.37 13.49
C ILE A 14 6.44 49.39 12.84
N ILE A 15 5.58 49.87 11.94
CA ILE A 15 4.62 49.00 11.22
C ILE A 15 5.37 47.93 10.43
N LEU A 16 6.43 48.30 9.71
CA LEU A 16 7.25 47.34 8.95
C LEU A 16 7.90 46.29 9.87
N ALA A 17 8.45 46.70 11.02
CA ALA A 17 9.02 45.79 11.99
C ALA A 17 7.98 44.79 12.54
N ILE A 18 6.76 45.26 12.83
CA ILE A 18 5.64 44.41 13.26
C ILE A 18 5.27 43.41 12.15
N VAL A 19 5.15 43.86 10.89
CA VAL A 19 4.83 42.98 9.76
C VAL A 19 5.90 41.91 9.56
N ILE A 20 7.19 42.28 9.63
CA ILE A 20 8.31 41.32 9.54
C ILE A 20 8.27 40.33 10.70
N PHE A 21 8.00 40.80 11.92
CA PHE A 21 7.90 39.94 13.10
C PHE A 21 6.75 38.93 12.98
N ILE A 22 5.55 39.38 12.60
CA ILE A 22 4.39 38.51 12.35
C ILE A 22 4.71 37.50 11.24
N GLY A 23 5.27 37.97 10.12
CA GLY A 23 5.68 37.10 9.02
C GLY A 23 6.67 36.01 9.45
N THR A 24 7.62 36.36 10.32
CA THR A 24 8.60 35.43 10.89
C THR A 24 7.92 34.40 11.80
N LEU A 25 6.99 34.82 12.67
CA LEU A 25 6.23 33.91 13.53
C LEU A 25 5.37 32.94 12.70
N CYS A 26 4.67 33.43 11.68
CA CYS A 26 3.89 32.60 10.76
C CYS A 26 4.79 31.57 10.05
N PHE A 27 5.97 31.99 9.58
CA PHE A 27 6.92 31.10 8.93
C PHE A 27 7.49 30.03 9.86
N LEU A 28 7.84 30.39 11.10
CA LEU A 28 8.29 29.44 12.13
C LEU A 28 7.18 28.45 12.51
N GLY A 29 5.95 28.94 12.67
CA GLY A 29 4.77 28.12 12.92
C GLY A 29 4.51 27.12 11.78
N TYR A 30 4.59 27.57 10.53
CA TYR A 30 4.49 26.71 9.36
C TYR A 30 5.59 25.65 9.34
N LYS A 31 6.86 26.04 9.55
CA LYS A 31 7.99 25.09 9.62
C LYS A 31 7.78 24.03 10.71
N ARG A 32 7.31 24.44 11.89
CA ARG A 32 6.99 23.52 12.98
C ARG A 32 5.87 22.56 12.59
N HIS A 33 4.77 23.06 12.04
CA HIS A 33 3.67 22.22 11.58
C HIS A 33 4.11 21.18 10.53
N ILE A 34 4.95 21.57 9.57
CA ILE A 34 5.51 20.64 8.59
C ILE A 34 6.38 19.57 9.24
N ARG A 35 7.25 19.96 10.19
CA ARG A 35 8.08 19.01 10.94
C ARG A 35 7.22 18.04 11.74
N ASP A 36 6.23 18.53 12.46
CA ASP A 36 5.36 17.72 13.30
C ASP A 36 4.54 16.74 12.45
N THR A 37 4.06 17.17 11.28
CA THR A 37 3.37 16.31 10.30
C THR A 37 4.28 15.19 9.79
N ILE A 38 5.54 15.52 9.48
CA ILE A 38 6.55 14.54 9.04
C ILE A 38 6.86 13.55 10.16
N ASN A 39 7.15 14.05 11.36
CA ASN A 39 7.46 13.21 12.52
C ASN A 39 6.31 12.26 12.84
N GLN A 40 5.06 12.74 12.83
CA GLN A 40 3.89 11.90 13.08
C GLN A 40 3.70 10.80 12.02
N ALA A 41 4.07 11.07 10.76
CA ALA A 41 3.95 10.08 9.70
C ALA A 41 4.97 8.94 9.79
N TYR A 42 6.14 9.21 10.38
CA TYR A 42 7.26 8.25 10.51
C TYR A 42 7.44 7.69 11.92
N ASP A 43 6.74 8.23 12.91
CA ASP A 43 6.60 7.65 14.25
C ASP A 43 5.68 6.42 14.16
N VAL A 44 6.13 5.36 13.49
CA VAL A 44 5.38 4.12 13.26
C VAL A 44 5.70 3.14 14.38
N THR A 45 4.65 2.68 15.08
CA THR A 45 4.81 1.61 16.06
C THR A 45 5.02 0.30 15.33
N PRO A 46 6.08 -0.48 15.64
CA PRO A 46 6.22 -1.84 15.11
C PRO A 46 5.03 -2.72 15.48
N ILE A 47 4.84 -3.81 14.76
CA ILE A 47 3.80 -4.80 15.05
C ILE A 47 3.83 -5.17 16.54
N SER A 48 2.69 -5.01 17.21
CA SER A 48 2.60 -5.29 18.64
C SER A 48 2.67 -6.80 18.91
N ALA A 49 3.12 -7.16 20.12
CA ALA A 49 3.09 -8.56 20.57
C ALA A 49 1.68 -9.17 20.50
N ILE A 50 0.63 -8.35 20.72
CA ILE A 50 -0.76 -8.80 20.61
C ILE A 50 -1.11 -9.12 19.15
N GLN A 51 -0.77 -8.25 18.20
CA GLN A 51 -1.00 -8.51 16.78
C GLN A 51 -0.23 -9.74 16.29
N LEU A 52 1.03 -9.89 16.73
CA LEU A 52 1.83 -11.06 16.39
C LEU A 52 1.27 -12.35 17.01
N GLN A 53 0.78 -12.28 18.25
CA GLN A 53 0.09 -13.39 18.90
C GLN A 53 -1.22 -13.75 18.18
N LEU A 54 -1.98 -12.76 17.70
CA LEU A 54 -3.16 -12.99 16.87
C LEU A 54 -2.79 -13.66 15.56
N ALA A 55 -1.70 -13.24 14.91
CA ALA A 55 -1.22 -13.88 13.68
C ALA A 55 -0.83 -15.34 13.90
N SER A 56 -0.07 -15.63 14.97
CA SER A 56 0.41 -16.98 15.27
C SER A 56 -0.71 -17.92 15.74
N SER A 57 -1.71 -17.43 16.47
CA SER A 57 -2.86 -18.23 16.93
C SER A 57 -4.08 -18.20 16.00
N SER A 58 -4.02 -17.44 14.90
CA SER A 58 -5.08 -17.34 13.90
C SER A 58 -5.46 -18.71 13.35
N LYS A 59 -6.76 -18.91 13.09
CA LYS A 59 -7.27 -20.13 12.43
C LYS A 59 -6.95 -20.14 10.92
N ALA A 60 -6.59 -19.00 10.35
CA ALA A 60 -6.13 -18.91 8.98
C ALA A 60 -4.85 -19.71 8.79
N ASP A 61 -4.74 -20.49 7.72
CA ASP A 61 -3.52 -21.20 7.33
C ASP A 61 -2.87 -20.62 6.09
N LYS A 62 -3.46 -19.56 5.52
CA LYS A 62 -2.95 -18.80 4.37
C LYS A 62 -2.71 -17.35 4.76
N LEU A 63 -1.70 -16.73 4.16
CA LEU A 63 -1.34 -15.34 4.36
C LEU A 63 -1.54 -14.57 3.06
N MET A 64 -2.18 -13.40 3.11
CA MET A 64 -2.25 -12.46 1.98
C MET A 64 -1.69 -11.12 2.43
N ILE A 65 -0.68 -10.60 1.74
CA ILE A 65 0.00 -9.34 2.10
C ILE A 65 -0.28 -8.32 0.99
N VAL A 66 -0.90 -7.20 1.38
CA VAL A 66 -1.29 -6.11 0.48
C VAL A 66 -0.75 -4.76 0.95
N ALA A 67 -0.55 -3.83 0.01
CA ALA A 67 -0.08 -2.49 0.32
C ALA A 67 -1.19 -1.62 0.92
N HIS A 68 -2.40 -1.66 0.33
CA HIS A 68 -3.47 -0.73 0.64
C HIS A 68 -4.83 -1.41 0.91
N PRO A 69 -5.71 -0.75 1.68
CA PRO A 69 -7.11 -1.15 1.81
C PRO A 69 -7.89 -1.06 0.50
N ASP A 70 -8.22 -2.20 -0.13
CA ASP A 70 -8.91 -2.41 -1.41
C ASP A 70 -8.17 -3.39 -2.32
N ASP A 71 -6.85 -3.51 -2.16
CA ASP A 71 -6.01 -4.41 -2.95
C ASP A 71 -6.40 -5.88 -2.76
N GLU A 72 -6.78 -6.28 -1.54
CA GLU A 72 -7.17 -7.65 -1.22
C GLU A 72 -8.41 -8.08 -2.02
N VAL A 73 -9.37 -7.17 -2.22
CA VAL A 73 -10.52 -7.40 -3.09
C VAL A 73 -10.15 -7.26 -4.56
N LEU A 74 -9.40 -6.23 -4.95
CA LEU A 74 -9.10 -5.95 -6.35
C LEU A 74 -8.30 -7.06 -7.03
N TRP A 75 -7.35 -7.66 -6.32
CA TRP A 75 -6.39 -8.61 -6.89
C TRP A 75 -6.51 -10.04 -6.34
N GLY A 76 -7.19 -10.20 -5.21
CA GLY A 76 -7.38 -11.50 -4.56
C GLY A 76 -8.80 -11.80 -4.07
N GLY A 77 -9.78 -10.94 -4.38
CA GLY A 77 -11.12 -11.04 -3.81
C GLY A 77 -11.85 -12.30 -4.19
N GLY A 78 -11.57 -12.85 -5.37
CA GLY A 78 -12.08 -14.16 -5.78
C GLY A 78 -11.50 -15.30 -4.94
N HIS A 79 -10.24 -15.21 -4.52
CA HIS A 79 -9.57 -16.20 -3.66
C HIS A 79 -10.02 -16.14 -2.20
N LEU A 80 -10.40 -14.96 -1.70
CA LEU A 80 -10.96 -14.80 -0.33
C LEU A 80 -12.24 -15.63 -0.10
N TYR A 81 -12.95 -16.00 -1.16
CA TYR A 81 -14.13 -16.88 -1.12
C TYR A 81 -13.84 -18.20 -0.39
N ASP A 82 -12.63 -18.75 -0.52
CA ASP A 82 -12.24 -20.03 0.10
C ASP A 82 -11.91 -19.91 1.58
N LYS A 83 -11.93 -18.68 2.13
CA LYS A 83 -11.61 -18.36 3.52
C LYS A 83 -10.20 -18.81 3.94
N GLY A 84 -9.91 -18.79 5.23
CA GLY A 84 -8.64 -19.27 5.79
C GLY A 84 -7.45 -18.35 5.53
N TYR A 85 -7.69 -17.09 5.15
CA TYR A 85 -6.65 -16.07 5.01
C TYR A 85 -6.54 -15.21 6.27
N LEU A 86 -5.30 -14.93 6.66
CA LEU A 86 -4.94 -13.73 7.39
C LEU A 86 -4.52 -12.68 6.36
N VAL A 87 -5.30 -11.61 6.23
CA VAL A 87 -5.01 -10.52 5.29
C VAL A 87 -4.27 -9.41 6.03
N VAL A 88 -3.04 -9.14 5.61
CA VAL A 88 -2.16 -8.12 6.19
C VAL A 88 -2.08 -6.93 5.25
N CYS A 89 -2.54 -5.77 5.70
CA CYS A 89 -2.40 -4.51 4.97
C CYS A 89 -1.27 -3.66 5.57
N VAL A 90 -0.29 -3.27 4.75
CA VAL A 90 0.91 -2.54 5.21
C VAL A 90 0.60 -1.10 5.64
N THR A 91 -0.43 -0.47 5.08
CA THR A 91 -0.70 0.95 5.33
C THR A 91 -2.06 1.24 5.97
N ASN A 92 -2.27 2.51 6.29
CA ASN A 92 -3.57 3.11 6.59
C ASN A 92 -4.25 2.65 7.88
N ALA A 93 -3.59 1.90 8.79
CA ALA A 93 -4.19 1.56 10.08
C ALA A 93 -4.60 2.81 10.90
N ARG A 94 -3.88 3.94 10.76
CA ARG A 94 -4.22 5.23 11.39
C ARG A 94 -5.34 6.00 10.68
N ASN A 95 -5.68 5.63 9.44
CA ASN A 95 -6.77 6.24 8.69
C ASN A 95 -8.09 5.60 9.11
N LYS A 96 -8.88 6.31 9.94
CA LYS A 96 -10.11 5.76 10.53
C LYS A 96 -11.12 5.23 9.50
N VAL A 97 -11.26 5.89 8.35
CA VAL A 97 -12.23 5.47 7.33
C VAL A 97 -11.72 4.24 6.60
N ARG A 98 -10.51 4.32 6.00
CA ARG A 98 -9.99 3.21 5.20
C ARG A 98 -9.68 1.96 6.03
N SER A 99 -9.24 2.13 7.28
CA SER A 99 -9.00 0.99 8.17
C SER A 99 -10.28 0.29 8.61
N GLN A 100 -11.37 1.05 8.82
CA GLN A 100 -12.67 0.45 9.13
C GLN A 100 -13.23 -0.30 7.93
N GLU A 101 -13.21 0.31 6.73
CA GLU A 101 -13.66 -0.35 5.50
C GLU A 101 -12.89 -1.66 5.24
N PHE A 102 -11.56 -1.66 5.43
CA PHE A 102 -10.76 -2.88 5.31
C PHE A 102 -11.19 -3.97 6.28
N LYS A 103 -11.31 -3.64 7.56
CA LYS A 103 -11.73 -4.60 8.59
C LYS A 103 -13.10 -5.17 8.30
N ASP A 104 -14.04 -4.32 7.90
CA ASP A 104 -15.41 -4.72 7.58
C ASP A 104 -15.44 -5.64 6.36
N VAL A 105 -14.67 -5.33 5.31
CA VAL A 105 -14.55 -6.14 4.09
C VAL A 105 -13.93 -7.50 4.38
N VAL A 106 -12.78 -7.55 5.06
CA VAL A 106 -12.11 -8.81 5.35
C VAL A 106 -12.98 -9.68 6.27
N THR A 107 -13.64 -9.06 7.27
CA THR A 107 -14.60 -9.76 8.14
C THR A 107 -15.79 -10.30 7.36
N ALA A 108 -16.39 -9.50 6.46
CA ALA A 108 -17.51 -9.92 5.62
C ALA A 108 -17.14 -11.05 4.65
N SER A 109 -15.87 -11.13 4.26
CA SER A 109 -15.34 -12.25 3.47
C SER A 109 -15.17 -13.55 4.28
N GLY A 110 -15.29 -13.48 5.62
CA GLY A 110 -15.08 -14.61 6.53
C GLY A 110 -13.59 -14.91 6.80
N ASN A 111 -12.73 -13.90 6.66
CA ASN A 111 -11.29 -13.99 6.87
C ASN A 111 -10.84 -13.09 8.04
N GLU A 112 -9.61 -13.27 8.48
CA GLU A 112 -9.01 -12.49 9.57
C GLU A 112 -8.06 -11.43 9.00
N CYS A 113 -7.78 -10.35 9.74
CA CYS A 113 -6.92 -9.28 9.24
C CYS A 113 -6.01 -8.64 10.29
N ILE A 114 -4.89 -8.10 9.80
CA ILE A 114 -4.00 -7.19 10.53
C ILE A 114 -3.73 -5.98 9.63
N MET A 115 -3.69 -4.78 10.21
CA MET A 115 -3.23 -3.58 9.53
C MET A 115 -2.02 -3.00 10.25
N LEU A 116 -1.02 -2.61 9.48
CA LEU A 116 0.17 -1.90 9.94
C LEU A 116 0.01 -0.38 9.72
N GLU A 117 0.79 0.39 10.47
CA GLU A 117 0.64 1.85 10.56
C GLU A 117 1.50 2.64 9.58
N TYR A 118 2.17 1.97 8.63
CA TYR A 118 3.10 2.63 7.71
C TYR A 118 2.40 3.65 6.80
N PRO A 119 3.11 4.74 6.44
CA PRO A 119 2.52 5.85 5.70
C PRO A 119 2.16 5.44 4.27
N ASP A 120 0.94 5.74 3.84
CA ASP A 120 0.57 5.72 2.42
C ASP A 120 0.98 7.05 1.75
N LYS A 121 0.64 8.16 2.41
CA LYS A 121 0.97 9.51 1.96
C LYS A 121 1.50 10.35 3.09
N VAL A 122 2.54 11.12 2.81
CA VAL A 122 3.07 12.17 3.67
C VAL A 122 2.86 13.51 2.99
N ARG A 123 2.16 14.42 3.67
CA ARG A 123 1.80 15.75 3.14
C ARG A 123 1.07 15.69 1.78
N GLY A 124 0.17 14.71 1.63
CA GLY A 124 -0.63 14.50 0.42
C GLY A 124 0.10 13.89 -0.77
N LYS A 125 1.42 13.65 -0.65
CA LYS A 125 2.21 12.93 -1.65
C LYS A 125 2.39 11.49 -1.19
N ARG A 126 2.41 10.57 -2.15
CA ARG A 126 2.73 9.17 -1.88
C ARG A 126 4.12 9.08 -1.27
N ASP A 127 4.25 8.29 -0.21
CA ASP A 127 5.55 7.98 0.38
C ASP A 127 6.36 7.07 -0.55
N ASP A 128 7.68 7.01 -0.40
CA ASP A 128 8.52 6.04 -1.09
C ASP A 128 8.98 4.89 -0.17
N TRP A 129 8.63 4.97 1.11
CA TRP A 129 9.03 4.11 2.21
C TRP A 129 10.53 4.07 2.51
N ALA A 130 11.34 4.97 1.96
CA ALA A 130 12.79 4.97 2.19
C ALA A 130 13.13 5.12 3.68
N LEU A 131 12.35 5.91 4.43
CA LEU A 131 12.59 6.17 5.86
C LEU A 131 12.02 5.09 6.80
N VAL A 132 11.18 4.19 6.30
CA VAL A 132 10.47 3.18 7.11
C VAL A 132 10.66 1.75 6.60
N LYS A 133 11.49 1.56 5.56
CA LYS A 133 11.77 0.28 4.90
C LYS A 133 12.11 -0.81 5.91
N ASP A 134 13.10 -0.57 6.77
CA ASP A 134 13.60 -1.57 7.72
C ASP A 134 12.51 -1.99 8.72
N GLY A 135 11.62 -1.06 9.08
CA GLY A 135 10.46 -1.36 9.91
C GLY A 135 9.49 -2.30 9.19
N ILE A 136 9.11 -1.96 7.95
CA ILE A 136 8.18 -2.76 7.14
C ILE A 136 8.75 -4.18 6.98
N GLU A 137 10.02 -4.30 6.61
CA GLU A 137 10.66 -5.60 6.43
C GLU A 137 10.69 -6.41 7.73
N SER A 138 11.05 -5.78 8.86
CA SER A 138 11.07 -6.46 10.16
C SER A 138 9.69 -6.98 10.57
N ASP A 139 8.63 -6.20 10.36
CA ASP A 139 7.28 -6.60 10.75
C ASP A 139 6.69 -7.64 9.80
N LEU A 140 6.94 -7.54 8.49
CA LEU A 140 6.56 -8.57 7.53
C LEU A 140 7.33 -9.88 7.80
N GLU A 141 8.62 -9.82 8.13
CA GLU A 141 9.42 -11.00 8.47
C GLU A 141 8.82 -11.71 9.68
N LYS A 142 8.53 -10.98 10.77
CA LYS A 142 7.87 -11.56 11.96
C LYS A 142 6.55 -12.25 11.62
N ILE A 143 5.69 -11.63 10.81
CA ILE A 143 4.40 -12.20 10.40
C ILE A 143 4.61 -13.45 9.54
N MET A 144 5.52 -13.39 8.57
CA MET A 144 5.77 -14.47 7.63
C MET A 144 6.39 -15.69 8.32
N THR A 145 7.15 -15.50 9.39
CA THR A 145 7.82 -16.57 10.13
C THR A 145 7.14 -16.93 11.46
N CYS A 146 6.00 -16.32 11.83
CA CYS A 146 5.36 -16.60 13.13
C CYS A 146 4.67 -17.97 13.19
N LYS A 147 4.46 -18.62 12.04
CA LYS A 147 3.90 -19.97 11.89
C LYS A 147 4.16 -20.50 10.48
N ASP A 148 3.98 -21.81 10.31
CA ASP A 148 4.05 -22.47 9.01
C ASP A 148 2.75 -22.21 8.23
N TRP A 149 2.78 -21.18 7.39
CA TRP A 149 1.72 -20.92 6.42
C TRP A 149 1.67 -22.04 5.38
N LYS A 150 0.49 -22.36 4.85
CA LYS A 150 0.34 -23.27 3.70
C LYS A 150 0.51 -22.57 2.37
N LEU A 151 0.25 -21.26 2.34
CA LEU A 151 0.34 -20.42 1.16
C LEU A 151 0.52 -18.97 1.58
N ILE A 152 1.37 -18.25 0.85
CA ILE A 152 1.49 -16.79 0.93
C ILE A 152 1.07 -16.19 -0.41
N ALA A 153 0.29 -15.12 -0.40
CA ALA A 153 -0.11 -14.36 -1.57
C ALA A 153 0.34 -12.90 -1.44
N VAL A 154 0.88 -12.34 -2.52
CA VAL A 154 1.42 -10.97 -2.54
C VAL A 154 1.27 -10.33 -3.92
N HIS A 155 1.42 -9.00 -4.00
CA HIS A 155 1.56 -8.28 -5.26
C HIS A 155 2.59 -8.89 -6.21
N ASN A 156 2.40 -8.71 -7.52
CA ASN A 156 3.40 -9.11 -8.51
C ASN A 156 4.52 -8.10 -8.68
N GLN A 157 5.58 -8.55 -9.36
CA GLN A 157 6.81 -7.77 -9.58
C GLN A 157 6.58 -6.42 -10.29
N LYS A 158 5.51 -6.28 -11.07
CA LYS A 158 5.18 -5.03 -11.78
C LYS A 158 4.25 -4.14 -10.97
N GLY A 159 3.85 -4.53 -9.76
CA GLY A 159 2.90 -3.82 -8.92
C GLY A 159 1.56 -3.62 -9.61
N GLU A 160 1.10 -4.67 -10.31
CA GLU A 160 -0.08 -4.71 -11.16
C GLU A 160 -0.07 -3.60 -12.21
N TYR A 161 -0.62 -2.43 -11.89
CA TYR A 161 -0.66 -1.26 -12.77
C TYR A 161 0.55 -0.33 -12.60
N GLY A 162 1.65 -0.81 -12.02
CA GLY A 162 2.87 -0.03 -11.79
C GLY A 162 2.89 0.75 -10.48
N HIS A 163 2.10 0.35 -9.48
CA HIS A 163 2.06 1.08 -8.21
C HIS A 163 3.32 0.79 -7.37
N ILE A 164 4.05 1.84 -6.99
CA ILE A 164 5.35 1.68 -6.32
C ILE A 164 5.27 0.92 -4.99
N HIS A 165 4.23 1.15 -4.17
CA HIS A 165 4.06 0.37 -2.94
C HIS A 165 3.81 -1.12 -3.21
N HIS A 166 3.14 -1.47 -4.31
CA HIS A 166 2.90 -2.87 -4.64
C HIS A 166 4.21 -3.54 -5.06
N VAL A 167 5.03 -2.83 -5.85
CA VAL A 167 6.40 -3.27 -6.20
C VAL A 167 7.26 -3.43 -4.94
N ASN A 168 7.20 -2.47 -4.00
CA ASN A 168 7.95 -2.54 -2.75
C ASN A 168 7.50 -3.72 -1.90
N VAL A 169 6.20 -3.92 -1.70
CA VAL A 169 5.67 -5.08 -0.96
C VAL A 169 6.09 -6.39 -1.62
N HIS A 170 6.01 -6.51 -2.95
CA HIS A 170 6.52 -7.68 -3.67
C HIS A 170 8.00 -7.94 -3.37
N ASN A 171 8.84 -6.90 -3.47
CA ASN A 171 10.28 -7.02 -3.23
C ASN A 171 10.58 -7.44 -1.78
N TYR A 172 9.97 -6.78 -0.79
CA TYR A 172 10.20 -7.12 0.62
C TYR A 172 9.77 -8.55 0.94
N VAL A 173 8.57 -8.95 0.51
CA VAL A 173 8.06 -10.30 0.77
C VAL A 173 8.92 -11.36 0.07
N THR A 174 9.29 -11.17 -1.19
CA THR A 174 10.13 -12.15 -1.91
C THR A 174 11.54 -12.24 -1.34
N GLU A 175 12.13 -11.12 -0.92
CA GLU A 175 13.43 -11.12 -0.24
C GLU A 175 13.38 -11.81 1.12
N ILE A 176 12.35 -11.57 1.93
CA ILE A 176 12.14 -12.26 3.21
C ILE A 176 11.92 -13.76 2.99
N TYR A 177 11.10 -14.11 2.00
CA TYR A 177 10.78 -15.50 1.65
C TYR A 177 12.03 -16.29 1.26
N ASP A 178 12.86 -15.73 0.37
CA ASP A 178 14.12 -16.34 -0.06
C ASP A 178 15.15 -16.40 1.09
N LYS A 179 15.29 -15.31 1.87
CA LYS A 179 16.24 -15.20 2.99
C LYS A 179 15.95 -16.20 4.10
N ASN A 180 14.69 -16.40 4.44
CA ASN A 180 14.26 -17.28 5.53
C ASN A 180 13.96 -18.71 5.08
N ASP A 181 14.17 -19.00 3.80
CA ASP A 181 13.90 -20.29 3.19
C ASP A 181 12.49 -20.82 3.50
N ILE A 182 11.47 -19.97 3.32
CA ILE A 182 10.08 -20.34 3.59
C ILE A 182 9.60 -21.36 2.54
N GLN A 183 9.08 -22.50 2.99
CA GLN A 183 8.85 -23.67 2.11
C GLN A 183 7.47 -23.70 1.44
N CYS A 184 6.48 -22.98 1.94
CA CYS A 184 5.12 -23.00 1.39
C CYS A 184 5.03 -22.24 0.07
N ASP A 185 4.06 -22.56 -0.79
CA ASP A 185 3.88 -21.83 -2.04
C ASP A 185 3.70 -20.32 -1.82
N LEU A 186 4.48 -19.52 -2.54
CA LEU A 186 4.30 -18.07 -2.66
C LEU A 186 3.64 -17.75 -4.01
N TYR A 187 2.45 -17.18 -4.00
CA TYR A 187 1.73 -16.73 -5.19
C TYR A 187 1.82 -15.21 -5.34
N CYS A 188 2.11 -14.77 -6.56
CA CYS A 188 2.00 -13.38 -6.97
C CYS A 188 0.65 -13.13 -7.64
N PHE A 189 0.02 -11.99 -7.33
CA PHE A 189 -1.22 -11.54 -7.98
C PHE A 189 -1.11 -11.50 -9.50
N GLY A 190 -2.24 -11.68 -10.17
CA GLY A 190 -2.29 -11.81 -11.62
C GLY A 190 -1.81 -10.58 -12.37
N LYS A 191 -1.34 -10.79 -13.60
CA LYS A 191 -0.87 -9.72 -14.48
C LYS A 191 -2.00 -8.72 -14.76
N TYR A 192 -1.68 -7.43 -14.62
CA TYR A 192 -2.58 -6.35 -15.00
C TYR A 192 -2.68 -6.20 -16.53
N TYR A 193 -3.89 -5.92 -17.00
CA TYR A 193 -4.16 -5.53 -18.38
C TYR A 193 -4.99 -4.25 -18.39
N LYS A 194 -4.55 -3.23 -19.13
CA LYS A 194 -5.36 -2.05 -19.41
C LYS A 194 -6.69 -2.49 -20.05
N ALA A 195 -7.78 -1.79 -19.75
CA ALA A 195 -9.11 -2.08 -20.31
C ALA A 195 -9.12 -2.20 -21.85
N SER A 196 -8.33 -1.38 -22.55
CA SER A 196 -8.17 -1.46 -24.01
C SER A 196 -7.53 -2.76 -24.46
N ARG A 197 -6.52 -3.26 -23.75
CA ARG A 197 -5.85 -4.53 -24.05
C ARG A 197 -6.76 -5.72 -23.74
N LEU A 198 -7.56 -5.66 -22.67
CA LEU A 198 -8.52 -6.72 -22.33
C LEU A 198 -9.58 -6.94 -23.42
N LYS A 199 -9.95 -5.92 -24.20
CA LYS A 199 -10.83 -6.10 -25.36
C LYS A 199 -10.25 -7.06 -26.41
N VAL A 200 -8.92 -7.19 -26.45
CA VAL A 200 -8.18 -8.04 -27.39
C VAL A 200 -7.90 -9.41 -26.79
N VAL A 201 -7.41 -9.47 -25.54
CA VAL A 201 -6.92 -10.73 -24.94
C VAL A 201 -7.90 -11.37 -23.94
N GLY A 202 -8.95 -10.67 -23.51
CA GLY A 202 -9.80 -11.10 -22.39
C GLY A 202 -10.56 -12.41 -22.63
N ASN A 203 -10.78 -12.79 -23.89
CA ASN A 203 -11.43 -14.07 -24.23
C ASN A 203 -10.49 -15.27 -24.09
N THR A 204 -9.17 -15.05 -24.04
CA THR A 204 -8.18 -16.12 -23.88
C THR A 204 -7.65 -16.24 -22.46
N LEU A 205 -7.95 -15.27 -21.60
CA LEU A 205 -7.50 -15.28 -20.21
C LEU A 205 -8.46 -16.12 -19.35
N PRO A 206 -7.93 -16.90 -18.39
CA PRO A 206 -8.77 -17.58 -17.42
C PRO A 206 -9.54 -16.55 -16.59
N LYS A 207 -10.77 -16.90 -16.25
CA LYS A 207 -11.65 -16.08 -15.41
C LYS A 207 -11.98 -16.84 -14.14
N ILE A 208 -12.08 -16.12 -13.03
CA ILE A 208 -12.70 -16.66 -11.83
C ILE A 208 -14.16 -17.04 -12.12
N SER A 209 -14.72 -17.95 -11.32
CA SER A 209 -16.11 -18.34 -11.46
C SER A 209 -17.05 -17.13 -11.26
N LYS A 210 -18.26 -17.20 -11.85
CA LYS A 210 -19.29 -16.18 -11.63
C LYS A 210 -19.60 -16.00 -10.15
N GLU A 211 -19.60 -17.08 -9.38
CA GLU A 211 -19.83 -17.04 -7.94
C GLU A 211 -18.76 -16.23 -7.20
N ARG A 212 -17.47 -16.49 -7.48
CA ARG A 212 -16.36 -15.73 -6.91
C ARG A 212 -16.41 -14.26 -7.33
N TYR A 213 -16.80 -13.98 -8.57
CA TYR A 213 -16.99 -12.61 -9.04
C TYR A 213 -18.10 -11.88 -8.28
N GLU A 214 -19.28 -12.49 -8.11
CA GLU A 214 -20.39 -11.85 -7.37
C GLU A 214 -20.07 -11.70 -5.88
N PHE A 215 -19.35 -12.65 -5.29
CA PHE A 215 -18.80 -12.52 -3.93
C PHE A 215 -17.87 -11.31 -3.83
N LYS A 216 -16.86 -11.24 -4.70
CA LYS A 216 -15.90 -10.14 -4.78
C LYS A 216 -16.58 -8.79 -5.00
N LYS A 217 -17.62 -8.74 -5.84
CA LYS A 217 -18.39 -7.52 -6.10
C LYS A 217 -19.08 -6.98 -4.85
N LYS A 218 -19.71 -7.84 -4.05
CA LYS A 218 -20.33 -7.43 -2.78
C LYS A 218 -19.32 -6.83 -1.81
N LEU A 219 -18.12 -7.41 -1.74
CA LEU A 219 -17.04 -6.86 -0.92
C LEU A 219 -16.56 -5.50 -1.44
N ALA A 220 -16.39 -5.35 -2.75
CA ALA A 220 -15.96 -4.10 -3.36
C ALA A 220 -16.95 -2.95 -3.14
N ASP A 221 -18.25 -3.23 -3.13
CA ASP A 221 -19.30 -2.24 -2.87
C ASP A 221 -19.21 -1.63 -1.45
N MET A 222 -18.50 -2.29 -0.52
CA MET A 222 -18.27 -1.79 0.85
C MET A 222 -17.16 -0.74 0.94
N TYR A 223 -16.29 -0.63 -0.08
CA TYR A 223 -15.23 0.39 -0.15
C TYR A 223 -15.76 1.73 -0.66
N THR A 224 -16.65 2.36 0.12
CA THR A 224 -17.30 3.61 -0.26
C THR A 224 -16.31 4.75 -0.50
N SER A 225 -15.26 4.86 0.32
CA SER A 225 -14.24 5.90 0.21
C SER A 225 -13.32 5.70 -1.00
N GLN A 226 -13.20 4.47 -1.48
CA GLN A 226 -12.35 4.08 -2.62
C GLN A 226 -13.13 3.78 -3.90
N LYS A 227 -14.42 4.14 -3.97
CA LYS A 227 -15.28 3.88 -5.14
C LYS A 227 -14.62 4.25 -6.47
N LYS A 228 -13.97 5.41 -6.56
CA LYS A 228 -13.27 5.84 -7.79
C LYS A 228 -12.14 4.90 -8.19
N THR A 229 -11.37 4.42 -7.22
CA THR A 229 -10.27 3.47 -7.44
C THR A 229 -10.82 2.12 -7.88
N VAL A 230 -11.83 1.61 -7.16
CA VAL A 230 -12.53 0.36 -7.48
C VAL A 230 -13.10 0.42 -8.90
N ASP A 231 -13.91 1.42 -9.23
CA ASP A 231 -14.53 1.57 -10.55
C ASP A 231 -13.48 1.64 -11.67
N LYS A 232 -12.37 2.36 -11.44
CA LYS A 232 -11.27 2.48 -12.41
C LYS A 232 -10.61 1.14 -12.72
N LEU A 233 -10.44 0.28 -11.71
CA LEU A 233 -9.70 -0.97 -11.82
C LEU A 233 -10.62 -2.19 -12.07
N TRP A 234 -11.94 -2.03 -11.94
CA TRP A 234 -12.91 -3.13 -12.01
C TRP A 234 -12.94 -3.90 -13.34
N HIS A 235 -12.38 -3.34 -14.42
CA HIS A 235 -12.17 -4.09 -15.67
C HIS A 235 -11.35 -5.38 -15.48
N MET A 236 -10.51 -5.43 -14.44
CA MET A 236 -9.73 -6.60 -14.06
C MET A 236 -10.48 -7.60 -13.18
N ALA A 237 -11.71 -7.30 -12.73
CA ALA A 237 -12.34 -8.03 -11.63
C ALA A 237 -12.51 -9.55 -11.85
N TYR A 238 -12.60 -10.01 -13.11
CA TYR A 238 -12.66 -11.43 -13.44
C TYR A 238 -11.30 -12.14 -13.52
N TYR A 239 -10.19 -11.40 -13.60
CA TYR A 239 -8.88 -11.92 -13.99
C TYR A 239 -7.93 -11.90 -12.79
N GLU A 240 -7.93 -12.98 -12.02
CA GLU A 240 -7.05 -13.20 -10.86
C GLU A 240 -6.14 -14.42 -11.07
N ASP A 241 -5.54 -14.50 -12.27
CA ASP A 241 -4.62 -15.57 -12.67
C ASP A 241 -3.30 -15.44 -11.90
N TRP A 242 -3.34 -15.83 -10.63
CA TRP A 242 -2.19 -15.81 -9.72
C TRP A 242 -1.11 -16.73 -10.26
N THR A 243 0.14 -16.28 -10.12
CA THR A 243 1.30 -17.00 -10.63
C THR A 243 2.19 -17.45 -9.49
N LEU A 244 2.66 -18.69 -9.54
CA LEU A 244 3.60 -19.19 -8.55
C LEU A 244 4.93 -18.42 -8.69
N TYR A 245 5.40 -17.86 -7.57
CA TYR A 245 6.70 -17.23 -7.49
C TYR A 245 7.80 -18.28 -7.63
N LYS A 246 8.86 -17.88 -8.35
CA LYS A 246 10.07 -18.68 -8.51
C LYS A 246 11.19 -17.95 -7.78
N ARG A 247 11.94 -18.66 -6.95
CA ARG A 247 12.96 -18.07 -6.09
C ARG A 247 14.06 -17.37 -6.89
N TYR A 248 14.54 -16.23 -6.40
CA TYR A 248 15.64 -15.53 -7.09
C TYR A 248 16.97 -16.28 -6.97
N SER A 249 17.16 -17.07 -5.91
CA SER A 249 18.32 -17.96 -5.77
C SER A 249 18.40 -19.00 -6.90
N GLU A 250 17.25 -19.45 -7.39
CA GLU A 250 17.11 -20.41 -8.50
C GLU A 250 17.06 -19.72 -9.85
N HIS A 251 16.54 -18.48 -9.90
CA HIS A 251 16.31 -17.69 -11.11
C HIS A 251 16.84 -16.24 -10.98
N PRO A 252 18.18 -16.03 -10.95
CA PRO A 252 18.78 -14.72 -10.69
C PRO A 252 18.43 -13.64 -11.74
N GLU A 253 18.09 -14.04 -12.96
CA GLU A 253 17.66 -13.17 -14.05
C GLU A 253 16.40 -12.38 -13.73
N MET A 254 15.52 -12.93 -12.89
CA MET A 254 14.29 -12.25 -12.50
C MET A 254 14.58 -11.07 -11.57
N LYS A 255 15.66 -11.13 -10.77
CA LYS A 255 16.08 -10.05 -9.89
C LYS A 255 16.51 -8.80 -10.68
N LYS A 256 17.07 -8.95 -11.89
CA LYS A 256 17.58 -7.83 -12.72
C LYS A 256 16.49 -6.99 -13.40
N GLN A 257 15.24 -7.46 -13.47
CA GLN A 257 14.14 -6.67 -14.04
C GLN A 257 13.69 -5.50 -13.15
N THR A 258 14.30 -5.32 -11.98
CA THR A 258 13.92 -4.38 -10.91
C THR A 258 14.65 -3.03 -10.97
N ALA A 259 15.87 -2.94 -11.54
CA ALA A 259 16.69 -1.73 -11.45
C ALA A 259 16.67 -0.82 -12.69
N THR A 260 16.52 -1.39 -13.90
CA THR A 260 16.73 -0.64 -15.15
C THR A 260 15.43 -0.20 -15.83
N ALA A 261 14.28 -0.80 -15.50
CA ALA A 261 13.03 -0.61 -16.24
C ALA A 261 12.07 0.45 -15.66
N LEU A 262 12.20 0.83 -14.38
CA LEU A 262 11.30 1.81 -13.75
C LEU A 262 11.79 3.27 -13.88
N GLY A 263 13.07 3.49 -14.20
CA GLY A 263 13.64 4.82 -14.47
C GLY A 263 13.45 5.33 -15.91
N VAL A 264 13.14 4.44 -16.86
CA VAL A 264 13.03 4.78 -18.29
C VAL A 264 11.58 4.68 -18.79
N ALA A 265 10.77 3.75 -18.27
CA ALA A 265 9.41 3.51 -18.81
C ALA A 265 8.34 4.53 -18.38
N VAL A 266 8.66 5.52 -17.54
CA VAL A 266 7.72 6.62 -17.21
C VAL A 266 7.75 7.73 -18.27
N ASN A 267 8.76 7.74 -19.16
CA ASN A 267 8.89 8.77 -20.21
C ASN A 267 8.69 8.25 -21.65
N GLU A 268 8.41 6.97 -21.85
CA GLU A 268 8.20 6.39 -23.19
C GLU A 268 6.95 5.53 -23.27
N ALA A 269 5.77 6.16 -23.19
CA ALA A 269 4.54 5.66 -23.82
C ALA A 269 3.46 6.76 -23.78
N GLN A 270 3.50 7.63 -24.79
CA GLN A 270 2.30 8.30 -25.32
C GLN A 270 1.30 7.26 -25.82
#